data_AF-A0A2T6FPQ7-F1
#
_entry.id   AF-A0A2T6FPQ7-F1
#
_cell.length_a   1.000
_cell.length_b   1.000
_cell.length_c   1.000
_cell.angle_alpha   90.00
_cell.angle_beta   90.00
_cell.angle_gamma   90.00
#
_symmetry.space_group_name_H-M   'P 1'
#
loop_
_entity.id
_entity.type
_entity.pdbx_description
1 polymer ?
#
loop_
_entity_poly.entity_id
_entity_poly.type
_entity_poly.pdbx_seq_one_letter_code
_entity_poly.pdbx_strand_id
1 'polypeptide(L)'
;MQVHWKIALIAMFCSNTVVQAEQGENKVRTDRYTLVTAEARDDQKAPLKSIVNLSLGKDVFSVGDALREVLKGSGYRWQSPDGQDQLLNTLPLPSVIRELGPVSLGDALQTIAGEAWQLRSDTLHRVIWFDVKDTKQPFSSQE
;
A
#
# COMPACT_ATOMS: atom_id res chain seq x y z
N MET A 1 10.02 -63.95 29.35
CA MET A 1 10.52 -62.56 29.37
C MET A 1 10.59 -62.11 27.91
N GLN A 2 9.70 -61.24 27.40
CA GLN A 2 9.65 -59.77 27.62
C GLN A 2 10.98 -59.14 27.15
N VAL A 3 11.10 -58.18 26.22
CA VAL A 3 10.19 -57.10 25.75
C VAL A 3 10.66 -56.60 24.36
N HIS A 4 9.70 -56.19 23.53
CA HIS A 4 9.87 -55.39 22.30
C HIS A 4 10.53 -54.00 22.53
N TRP A 5 11.55 -53.66 21.74
CA TRP A 5 12.03 -52.29 21.48
C TRP A 5 11.67 -52.01 20.00
N LYS A 6 10.52 -51.46 19.63
CA LYS A 6 10.04 -50.07 19.78
C LYS A 6 11.08 -49.00 19.41
N ILE A 7 11.14 -48.75 18.10
CA ILE A 7 11.15 -47.40 17.47
C ILE A 7 12.20 -46.45 18.07
N ALA A 8 13.44 -46.57 17.60
CA ALA A 8 14.45 -45.54 17.78
C ALA A 8 14.27 -44.47 16.68
N LEU A 9 13.55 -43.41 17.05
CA LEU A 9 13.86 -42.00 16.72
C LEU A 9 14.67 -41.77 15.43
N ILE A 10 13.99 -41.58 14.31
CA ILE A 10 14.54 -40.73 13.25
C ILE A 10 14.46 -39.30 13.80
N ALA A 11 15.57 -38.83 14.35
CA ALA A 11 15.80 -37.43 14.62
C ALA A 11 15.66 -36.68 13.29
N MET A 12 14.49 -36.06 13.11
CA MET A 12 14.27 -35.02 12.13
C MET A 12 15.25 -33.89 12.47
N PHE A 13 16.43 -33.94 11.83
CA PHE A 13 17.38 -32.86 11.77
C PHE A 13 16.67 -31.71 11.04
N CYS A 14 15.86 -30.96 11.76
CA CYS A 14 15.57 -29.58 11.39
C CYS A 14 16.91 -28.86 11.49
N SER A 15 17.65 -28.82 10.39
CA SER A 15 18.73 -27.86 10.19
C SER A 15 18.11 -26.47 10.27
N ASN A 16 17.87 -25.99 11.48
CA ASN A 16 17.59 -24.59 11.72
C ASN A 16 18.89 -23.87 11.36
N THR A 17 18.90 -23.25 10.19
CA THR A 17 19.92 -22.26 9.86
C THR A 17 19.85 -21.20 10.94
N VAL A 18 20.83 -21.20 11.85
CA VAL A 18 21.06 -20.10 12.78
C VAL A 18 21.27 -18.86 11.94
N VAL A 19 20.31 -17.93 12.02
CA VAL A 19 20.48 -16.57 11.52
C VAL A 19 21.49 -15.92 12.46
N GLN A 20 22.72 -15.77 12.00
CA GLN A 20 23.80 -15.19 12.77
C GLN A 20 23.70 -13.66 12.66
N ALA A 21 23.18 -13.02 13.70
CA ALA A 21 23.18 -11.56 13.82
C ALA A 21 24.56 -11.08 14.28
N GLU A 22 25.27 -10.32 13.45
CA GLU A 22 26.54 -9.71 13.85
C GLU A 22 26.25 -8.51 14.77
N GLN A 23 26.61 -8.63 16.05
CA GLN A 23 26.39 -7.59 17.06
C GLN A 23 27.30 -6.38 16.78
N GLY A 24 26.77 -5.40 16.04
CA GLY A 24 27.44 -4.12 15.79
C GLY A 24 26.80 -3.31 14.66
N GLU A 25 26.11 -3.99 13.73
CA GLU A 25 25.39 -3.38 12.62
C GLU A 25 24.00 -4.01 12.56
N ASN A 26 22.92 -3.23 12.35
CA ASN A 26 21.56 -3.76 12.22
C ASN A 26 21.38 -4.51 10.89
N LYS A 27 22.20 -5.52 10.67
CA LYS A 27 22.37 -6.22 9.42
C LYS A 27 22.29 -7.72 9.68
N VAL A 28 21.42 -8.36 8.93
CA VAL A 28 21.17 -9.80 8.99
C VAL A 28 21.68 -10.42 7.71
N ARG A 29 22.49 -11.47 7.84
CA ARG A 29 22.95 -12.23 6.69
C ARG A 29 21.88 -13.26 6.31
N THR A 30 21.22 -13.04 5.18
CA THR A 30 20.15 -13.93 4.68
C THR A 30 20.70 -15.06 3.81
N ASP A 31 21.81 -14.80 3.11
CA ASP A 31 22.52 -15.80 2.29
C ASP A 31 24.05 -15.61 2.46
N ARG A 32 24.84 -16.54 1.93
CA ARG A 32 26.31 -16.43 1.85
C ARG A 32 26.79 -15.14 1.18
N TYR A 33 25.98 -14.46 0.38
CA TYR A 33 26.39 -13.19 -0.24
C TYR A 33 25.41 -12.02 -0.02
N THR A 34 24.39 -12.21 0.82
CA THR A 34 23.35 -11.20 1.01
C THR A 34 23.27 -10.78 2.47
N LEU A 35 23.61 -9.52 2.69
CA LEU A 35 23.46 -8.84 3.96
C LEU A 35 22.31 -7.84 3.81
N VAL A 36 21.23 -8.03 4.55
CA VAL A 36 20.07 -7.12 4.54
C VAL A 36 20.08 -6.30 5.82
N THR A 37 19.82 -5.00 5.73
CA THR A 37 19.57 -4.21 6.93
C THR A 37 18.22 -4.63 7.51
N ALA A 38 18.18 -4.99 8.80
CA ALA A 38 16.95 -5.39 9.49
C ALA A 38 16.15 -4.15 9.93
N GLU A 39 15.74 -3.35 8.94
CA GLU A 39 14.88 -2.19 9.11
C GLU A 39 13.53 -2.42 8.41
N ALA A 40 12.50 -1.69 8.87
CA ALA A 40 11.24 -1.64 8.15
C ALA A 40 11.45 -1.06 6.74
N ARG A 41 10.80 -1.69 5.75
CA ARG A 41 10.82 -1.24 4.35
C ARG A 41 10.14 0.13 4.22
N ASP A 42 10.50 0.91 3.22
CA ASP A 42 9.95 2.27 3.05
C ASP A 42 8.44 2.29 2.80
N ASP A 43 7.90 1.27 2.14
CA ASP A 43 6.45 1.07 1.97
C ASP A 43 5.74 0.71 3.28
N GLN A 44 6.44 0.05 4.22
CA GLN A 44 5.92 -0.23 5.56
C GLN A 44 5.97 1.01 6.45
N LYS A 45 7.00 1.85 6.30
CA LYS A 45 7.13 3.15 6.98
C LYS A 45 6.10 4.16 6.45
N ALA A 46 5.82 4.14 5.15
CA ALA A 46 4.88 5.02 4.47
C ALA A 46 3.94 4.21 3.55
N PRO A 47 2.81 3.68 4.07
CA PRO A 47 1.90 2.81 3.30
C PRO A 47 1.35 3.43 2.01
N LEU A 48 1.21 4.76 1.93
CA LEU A 48 0.80 5.42 0.69
C LEU A 48 1.84 5.31 -0.44
N LYS A 49 3.10 4.98 -0.14
CA LYS A 49 4.15 4.71 -1.13
C LYS A 49 4.22 3.23 -1.53
N SER A 50 3.37 2.38 -0.96
CA SER A 50 3.33 0.97 -1.32
C SER A 50 2.91 0.79 -2.78
N ILE A 51 3.56 -0.13 -3.49
CA ILE A 51 3.22 -0.45 -4.87
C ILE A 51 2.03 -1.41 -4.86
N VAL A 52 0.97 -1.04 -5.58
CA VAL A 52 -0.28 -1.80 -5.67
C VAL A 52 -0.61 -2.11 -7.12
N ASN A 53 -1.34 -3.22 -7.32
CA ASN A 53 -2.05 -3.53 -8.56
C ASN A 53 -3.53 -3.57 -8.21
N LEU A 54 -4.33 -2.70 -8.84
CA LEU A 54 -5.74 -2.54 -8.55
C LEU A 54 -6.58 -3.19 -9.63
N SER A 55 -7.60 -3.92 -9.20
CA SER A 55 -8.66 -4.44 -10.06
C SER A 55 -10.00 -4.17 -9.37
N LEU A 56 -10.74 -3.21 -9.91
CA LEU A 56 -12.02 -2.78 -9.35
C LEU A 56 -13.14 -3.68 -9.88
N GLY A 57 -13.94 -4.20 -8.95
CA GLY A 57 -15.10 -5.04 -9.24
C GLY A 57 -16.17 -4.32 -10.06
N LYS A 58 -17.05 -5.09 -10.69
CA LYS A 58 -18.16 -4.57 -11.52
C LYS A 58 -19.22 -3.84 -10.68
N ASP A 59 -19.24 -4.09 -9.38
CA ASP A 59 -20.07 -3.49 -8.34
C ASP A 59 -19.56 -2.10 -7.89
N VAL A 60 -18.40 -1.66 -8.35
CA VAL A 60 -17.87 -0.32 -8.12
C VAL A 60 -18.35 0.62 -9.22
N PHE A 61 -19.18 1.60 -8.85
CA PHE A 61 -19.84 2.51 -9.79
C PHE A 61 -19.38 3.97 -9.68
N SER A 62 -19.08 4.46 -8.47
CA SER A 62 -18.62 5.83 -8.25
C SER A 62 -17.12 5.91 -7.96
N VAL A 63 -16.55 7.10 -8.16
CA VAL A 63 -15.18 7.42 -7.74
C VAL A 63 -15.04 7.21 -6.24
N GLY A 64 -16.02 7.62 -5.45
CA GLY A 64 -16.03 7.39 -4.00
C GLY A 64 -16.02 5.91 -3.60
N ASP A 65 -16.73 5.05 -4.35
CA ASP A 65 -16.69 3.59 -4.12
C ASP A 65 -15.30 3.03 -4.40
N ALA A 66 -14.68 3.47 -5.51
CA ALA A 66 -13.33 3.06 -5.87
C ALA A 66 -12.31 3.47 -4.81
N LEU A 67 -12.38 4.71 -4.29
CA LEU A 67 -11.50 5.18 -3.22
C LEU A 67 -11.65 4.32 -1.95
N ARG A 68 -12.88 4.00 -1.56
CA ARG A 68 -13.14 3.12 -0.41
C ARG A 68 -12.57 1.72 -0.62
N GLU A 69 -12.73 1.17 -1.83
CA GLU A 69 -12.21 -0.16 -2.18
C GLU A 69 -10.68 -0.20 -2.08
N VAL A 70 -10.01 0.78 -2.69
CA VAL A 70 -8.55 0.87 -2.74
C VAL A 70 -7.92 1.09 -1.37
N LEU A 71 -8.62 1.78 -0.46
CA LEU A 71 -8.14 1.98 0.90
C LEU A 71 -8.25 0.74 1.80
N LYS A 72 -8.99 -0.30 1.41
CA LYS A 72 -9.10 -1.52 2.21
C LYS A 72 -7.72 -2.14 2.44
N GLY A 73 -7.39 -2.41 3.70
CA GLY A 73 -6.11 -3.00 4.09
C GLY A 73 -4.90 -2.04 4.05
N SER A 74 -5.06 -0.80 3.59
CA SER A 74 -3.99 0.21 3.59
C SER A 74 -3.69 0.81 4.98
N GLY A 75 -4.65 0.71 5.90
CA GLY A 75 -4.61 1.36 7.21
C GLY A 75 -4.95 2.85 7.17
N TYR A 76 -5.31 3.41 6.01
CA TYR A 76 -5.84 4.77 5.85
C TYR A 76 -7.36 4.74 5.69
N ARG A 77 -8.02 5.82 6.13
CA ARG A 77 -9.46 6.07 5.90
C ARG A 77 -9.68 7.37 5.14
N TRP A 78 -10.70 7.40 4.30
CA TRP A 78 -11.12 8.62 3.63
C TRP A 78 -12.04 9.42 4.53
N GLN A 79 -11.59 10.62 4.93
CA GLN A 79 -12.33 11.50 5.82
C GLN A 79 -11.90 12.95 5.54
N SER A 80 -12.79 13.74 4.93
CA SER A 80 -12.54 15.15 4.72
C SER A 80 -12.86 15.98 5.97
N PRO A 81 -12.01 16.96 6.33
CA PRO A 81 -12.29 17.91 7.41
C PRO A 81 -13.46 18.86 7.12
N ASP A 82 -13.69 19.21 5.86
CA ASP A 82 -14.60 20.27 5.42
C ASP A 82 -15.70 19.80 4.45
N GLY A 83 -15.66 18.53 4.05
CA GLY A 83 -16.63 17.89 3.17
C GLY A 83 -16.50 18.28 1.69
N GLN A 84 -15.46 19.01 1.27
CA GLN A 84 -15.34 19.45 -0.12
C GLN A 84 -15.26 18.29 -1.12
N ASP A 85 -14.57 17.22 -0.74
CA ASP A 85 -14.41 16.03 -1.57
C ASP A 85 -15.63 15.10 -1.59
N GLN A 86 -16.71 15.46 -0.88
CA GLN A 86 -17.93 14.65 -0.83
C GLN A 86 -18.57 14.51 -2.22
N LEU A 87 -18.30 15.45 -3.14
CA LEU A 87 -18.67 15.38 -4.56
C LEU A 87 -18.18 14.09 -5.24
N LEU A 88 -16.99 13.59 -4.87
CA LEU A 88 -16.41 12.36 -5.42
C LEU A 88 -17.32 11.13 -5.23
N ASN A 89 -18.21 11.13 -4.23
CA ASN A 89 -19.19 10.06 -4.04
C ASN A 89 -20.23 9.97 -5.15
N THR A 90 -20.43 11.05 -5.90
CA THR A 90 -21.45 11.11 -6.96
C THR A 90 -20.86 11.02 -8.36
N LEU A 91 -19.53 11.17 -8.49
CA LEU A 91 -18.86 11.11 -9.78
C LEU A 91 -18.81 9.67 -10.30
N PRO A 92 -19.15 9.43 -11.58
CA PRO A 92 -19.08 8.10 -12.16
C PRO A 92 -17.62 7.66 -12.31
N LEU A 93 -17.34 6.38 -12.04
CA LEU A 93 -16.01 5.80 -12.22
C LEU A 93 -15.70 5.64 -13.72
N PRO A 94 -14.61 6.24 -14.25
CA PRO A 94 -14.19 6.01 -15.63
C PRO A 94 -13.77 4.55 -15.87
N SER A 95 -14.26 3.95 -16.96
CA SER A 95 -13.98 2.54 -17.29
C SER A 95 -12.49 2.21 -17.42
N VAL A 96 -11.67 3.17 -17.85
CA VAL A 96 -10.21 3.01 -18.01
C VAL A 96 -9.48 2.78 -16.69
N ILE A 97 -10.04 3.23 -15.56
CA ILE A 97 -9.41 3.16 -14.23
C ILE A 97 -9.74 1.84 -13.51
N ARG A 98 -10.55 0.96 -14.12
CA ARG A 98 -10.93 -0.33 -13.51
C ARG A 98 -9.75 -1.27 -13.28
N GLU A 99 -8.72 -1.16 -14.10
CA GLU A 99 -7.46 -1.88 -13.92
C GLU A 99 -6.33 -0.87 -13.89
N LEU A 100 -5.53 -0.91 -12.82
CA LEU A 100 -4.43 0.01 -12.65
C LEU A 100 -3.22 -0.77 -12.13
N GLY A 101 -2.21 -0.88 -13.01
CA GLY A 101 -1.01 -1.68 -12.80
C GLY A 101 0.01 -0.98 -11.88
N PRO A 102 1.26 -1.47 -11.79
CA PRO A 102 2.15 -1.16 -10.69
C PRO A 102 2.37 0.34 -10.50
N VAL A 103 1.73 0.90 -9.48
CA VAL A 103 1.86 2.31 -9.08
C VAL A 103 1.86 2.41 -7.57
N SER A 104 2.26 3.57 -7.04
CA SER A 104 2.08 3.84 -5.62
C SER A 104 0.59 3.97 -5.27
N LEU A 105 0.21 3.54 -4.07
CA LEU A 105 -1.15 3.70 -3.55
C LEU A 105 -1.62 5.16 -3.60
N GLY A 106 -0.74 6.11 -3.27
CA GLY A 106 -1.02 7.55 -3.37
C GLY A 106 -1.32 7.99 -4.80
N ASP A 107 -0.50 7.57 -5.77
CA ASP A 107 -0.72 7.90 -7.19
C ASP A 107 -1.98 7.26 -7.74
N ALA A 108 -2.30 6.04 -7.32
CA ALA A 108 -3.56 5.40 -7.67
C ALA A 108 -4.77 6.18 -7.16
N LEU A 109 -4.76 6.58 -5.87
CA LEU A 109 -5.82 7.38 -5.26
C LEU A 109 -5.98 8.73 -5.99
N GLN A 110 -4.86 9.39 -6.32
CA GLN A 110 -4.85 10.63 -7.09
C GLN A 110 -5.42 10.44 -8.51
N THR A 111 -5.07 9.34 -9.17
CA THR A 111 -5.56 9.02 -10.52
C THR A 111 -7.06 8.75 -10.52
N ILE A 112 -7.56 8.04 -9.51
CA ILE A 112 -8.99 7.75 -9.32
C ILE A 112 -9.78 9.04 -9.05
N ALA A 113 -9.28 9.94 -8.21
CA ALA A 113 -9.93 11.21 -7.93
C ALA A 113 -9.95 12.15 -9.15
N GLY A 114 -8.89 12.14 -9.95
CA GLY A 114 -8.74 12.96 -11.15
C GLY A 114 -7.86 14.20 -10.96
N GLU A 115 -7.55 14.88 -12.06
CA GLU A 115 -6.56 15.98 -12.11
C GLU A 115 -7.00 17.28 -11.40
N ALA A 116 -8.31 17.48 -11.27
CA ALA A 116 -8.91 18.64 -10.59
C ALA A 116 -8.74 18.58 -9.07
N TRP A 117 -8.37 17.41 -8.54
CA TRP A 117 -8.20 17.16 -7.12
C TRP A 117 -6.74 17.03 -6.76
N GLN A 118 -6.39 17.34 -5.51
CA GLN A 118 -5.08 17.10 -4.94
C GLN A 118 -5.22 16.23 -3.68
N LEU A 119 -4.58 15.07 -3.69
CA LEU A 119 -4.53 14.18 -2.53
C LEU A 119 -3.78 14.83 -1.37
N ARG A 120 -4.43 14.83 -0.21
CA ARG A 120 -3.85 15.18 1.09
C ARG A 120 -3.89 13.98 2.01
N SER A 121 -2.94 13.96 2.95
CA SER A 121 -2.85 12.89 3.94
C SER A 121 -2.39 13.44 5.28
N ASP A 122 -2.99 12.91 6.34
CA ASP A 122 -2.51 13.05 7.70
C ASP A 122 -2.09 11.67 8.22
N THR A 123 -0.77 11.52 8.38
CA THR A 123 -0.16 10.27 8.84
C THR A 123 -0.41 10.01 10.32
N LEU A 124 -0.63 11.04 11.15
CA LEU A 124 -0.92 10.89 12.58
C LEU A 124 -2.29 10.26 12.76
N HIS A 125 -3.30 10.80 12.06
CA HIS A 125 -4.66 10.29 12.15
C HIS A 125 -4.95 9.16 11.16
N ARG A 126 -4.02 8.87 10.22
CA ARG A 126 -4.19 7.94 9.10
C ARG A 126 -5.45 8.24 8.30
N VAL A 127 -5.63 9.50 7.95
CA VAL A 127 -6.73 9.96 7.09
C VAL A 127 -6.18 10.53 5.79
N ILE A 128 -6.96 10.40 4.73
CA ILE A 128 -6.74 11.11 3.47
C ILE A 128 -8.00 11.91 3.11
N TRP A 129 -7.81 12.98 2.35
CA TRP A 129 -8.86 13.80 1.77
C TRP A 129 -8.36 14.45 0.48
N PHE A 130 -9.26 15.10 -0.26
CA PHE A 130 -8.91 15.78 -1.50
C PHE A 130 -9.27 17.25 -1.47
N ASP A 131 -8.32 18.11 -1.82
CA ASP A 131 -8.55 19.53 -2.03
C ASP A 131 -8.77 19.80 -3.52
N VAL A 132 -9.56 20.82 -3.87
CA VAL A 132 -9.62 21.31 -5.25
C VAL A 132 -8.28 21.96 -5.60
N LYS A 133 -7.69 21.53 -6.72
CA LYS A 133 -6.47 22.14 -7.23
C LYS A 133 -6.79 23.55 -7.76
N ASP A 134 -6.18 24.59 -7.19
CA ASP A 134 -6.32 25.97 -7.70
C ASP A 134 -5.65 26.04 -9.09
N THR A 135 -6.44 25.86 -10.15
CA THR A 135 -6.00 25.99 -11.54
C THR A 135 -5.93 27.46 -11.94
N LYS A 136 -5.15 28.27 -11.21
CA LYS A 136 -4.59 29.51 -11.77
C LYS A 136 -3.46 29.16 -12.73
N GLN A 137 -3.78 28.53 -13.85
CA GLN A 137 -2.92 28.63 -15.03
C GLN A 137 -3.28 29.95 -15.71
N PRO A 138 -2.33 30.91 -15.84
CA PRO A 138 -2.54 32.00 -16.76
C PRO A 138 -2.73 31.38 -18.14
N PHE A 139 -3.83 31.72 -18.81
CA PHE A 139 -3.92 31.55 -20.25
C PHE A 139 -2.76 32.33 -20.86
N SER A 140 -1.62 31.68 -21.05
CA SER A 140 -0.57 32.20 -21.91
C SER A 140 -1.10 32.08 -23.33
N SER A 141 -1.85 33.11 -23.73
CA SER A 141 -2.04 33.48 -25.13
C SER A 141 -0.65 33.57 -25.75
N GLN A 142 -0.25 32.55 -26.48
CA GLN A 142 0.79 32.73 -27.48
C GLN A 142 0.08 33.10 -28.77
N GLU A 143 0.22 34.38 -29.10
CA GLU A 143 0.08 34.94 -30.45
C GLU A 143 1.04 34.28 -31.45
#